data_AF-A0A401JFT4-F1
#
_entry.id   AF-A0A401JFT4-F1
#
_cell.length_a   1.000
_cell.length_b   1.000
_cell.length_c   1.000
_cell.angle_alpha   90.00
_cell.angle_beta   90.00
_cell.angle_gamma   90.00
#
_symmetry.space_group_name_H-M   'P 1'
#
loop_
_entity.id
_entity.type
_entity.pdbx_description
1 polymer ?
#
loop_
_entity_poly.entity_id
_entity_poly.type
_entity_poly.pdbx_seq_one_letter_code
_entity_poly.pdbx_strand_id
1 'polypeptide(L)'
;MILHVATVSWAQQSDTLASLRRTVFIEEQGVPEALEWDGLDAAATHFIALDHGSAVGCARLLADGHIGRMAVLPAWRGKGAGRALLNAVLHAARQQHLGWLYLNAQTHAAGFYARFGFQPVGAEFPDADIPHLRMELVMPQHTDTLNQQFAIAGKLEFVDAAAGLPVVEITTPHASARIAVQGAQVLEWQPSGQLPVLWVSRAAVYQPGKGVRGGVPVCWPWFGAGEAGKPAHGFVRTRMWEVRETGQGMADSVFIRFSMKDDESTRALWNYAFDLELIVTVGAALKMELVTRNKGATAFEISEGLHTYFHVGNIHQTQVLGLENTEYLDKVRDFARDTQIGAVSFSGETDRVYIDTITDCVIDDAKLNRKIRVAKSGSTSTVVWNPWIEKEKGFADMAADEYQEMLCVETVNAGDACVTIAADTSHSMVAFIGLETGG
;
A
#
# COMPACT_ATOMS: atom_id res chain seq x y z
N MET A 1 -28.85 -31.06 -10.98
CA MET A 1 -27.82 -30.33 -11.74
C MET A 1 -26.48 -30.90 -11.36
N ILE A 2 -25.71 -31.39 -12.32
CA ILE A 2 -24.34 -31.87 -12.11
C ILE A 2 -23.43 -30.83 -12.75
N LEU A 3 -22.97 -29.86 -11.94
CA LEU A 3 -22.00 -28.86 -12.38
C LEU A 3 -20.60 -29.44 -12.22
N HIS A 4 -19.84 -29.48 -13.30
CA HIS A 4 -18.43 -29.81 -13.30
C HIS A 4 -17.63 -28.59 -13.75
N VAL A 5 -16.47 -28.34 -13.16
CA VAL A 5 -15.56 -27.27 -13.62
C VAL A 5 -14.30 -27.90 -14.17
N ALA A 6 -14.00 -27.60 -15.43
CA ALA A 6 -12.76 -28.01 -16.09
C ALA A 6 -11.76 -26.84 -16.06
N THR A 7 -10.53 -27.14 -15.65
CA THR A 7 -9.37 -26.24 -15.85
C THR A 7 -8.86 -26.44 -17.27
N VAL A 8 -8.73 -25.36 -18.03
CA VAL A 8 -8.39 -25.38 -19.46
C VAL A 8 -7.38 -24.29 -19.79
N SER A 9 -6.67 -24.42 -20.92
CA SER A 9 -5.87 -23.32 -21.46
C SER A 9 -6.64 -22.56 -22.53
N TRP A 10 -6.27 -21.30 -22.76
CA TRP A 10 -6.84 -20.50 -23.84
C TRP A 10 -6.68 -21.18 -25.21
N ALA A 11 -5.50 -21.74 -25.49
CA ALA A 11 -5.21 -22.42 -26.75
C ALA A 11 -6.13 -23.62 -27.04
N GLN A 12 -6.70 -24.25 -26.02
CA GLN A 12 -7.58 -25.41 -26.17
C GLN A 12 -9.07 -25.05 -26.29
N GLN A 13 -9.49 -23.91 -25.72
CA GLN A 13 -10.89 -23.58 -25.50
C GLN A 13 -11.24 -22.11 -25.79
N SER A 14 -10.44 -21.42 -26.61
CA SER A 14 -10.63 -20.00 -26.94
C SER A 14 -12.03 -19.70 -27.45
N ASP A 15 -12.58 -20.54 -28.34
CA ASP A 15 -13.90 -20.33 -28.93
C ASP A 15 -15.01 -20.41 -27.88
N THR A 16 -14.94 -21.41 -26.99
CA THR A 16 -15.91 -21.59 -25.89
C THR A 16 -15.82 -20.43 -24.89
N LEU A 17 -14.61 -20.07 -24.47
CA LEU A 17 -14.37 -18.97 -23.53
C LEU A 17 -14.82 -17.64 -24.14
N ALA A 18 -14.49 -17.39 -25.40
CA ALA A 18 -14.84 -16.16 -26.08
C ALA A 18 -16.36 -16.03 -26.29
N SER A 19 -17.04 -17.13 -26.62
CA SER A 19 -18.50 -17.16 -26.75
C SER A 19 -19.21 -16.83 -25.43
N LEU A 20 -18.79 -17.44 -24.32
CA LEU A 20 -19.34 -17.14 -22.99
C LEU A 20 -19.13 -15.67 -22.59
N ARG A 21 -17.92 -15.16 -22.78
CA ARG A 21 -17.54 -13.78 -22.45
C ARG A 21 -18.26 -12.77 -23.32
N ARG A 22 -18.36 -13.00 -24.64
CA ARG A 22 -19.13 -12.14 -25.55
C ARG A 22 -20.60 -12.06 -25.13
N THR A 23 -21.22 -13.20 -24.86
CA THR A 23 -22.63 -13.24 -24.45
C THR A 23 -22.88 -12.42 -23.18
N VAL A 24 -22.03 -12.55 -22.17
CA VAL A 24 -22.24 -11.93 -20.85
C VAL A 24 -21.72 -10.50 -20.77
N PHE A 25 -20.50 -10.23 -21.23
CA PHE A 25 -19.88 -8.92 -21.07
C PHE A 25 -20.24 -7.96 -22.21
N ILE A 26 -20.16 -8.41 -23.46
CA ILE A 26 -20.37 -7.53 -24.62
C ILE A 26 -21.87 -7.37 -24.92
N GLU A 27 -22.57 -8.46 -25.18
CA GLU A 27 -23.96 -8.42 -25.65
C GLU A 27 -24.93 -8.02 -24.54
N GLU A 28 -24.76 -8.56 -23.33
CA GLU A 28 -25.67 -8.30 -22.21
C GLU A 28 -25.29 -7.04 -21.41
N GLN A 29 -24.01 -6.89 -21.05
CA GLN A 29 -23.57 -5.79 -20.18
C GLN A 29 -23.07 -4.55 -20.94
N GLY A 30 -22.91 -4.64 -22.26
CA GLY A 30 -22.49 -3.51 -23.08
C GLY A 30 -21.01 -3.13 -22.93
N VAL A 31 -20.18 -4.03 -22.40
CA VAL A 31 -18.73 -3.80 -22.31
C VAL A 31 -18.16 -3.66 -23.73
N PRO A 32 -17.43 -2.56 -24.03
CA PRO A 32 -16.79 -2.40 -25.33
C PRO A 32 -15.86 -3.57 -25.66
N GLU A 33 -15.97 -4.14 -26.86
CA GLU A 33 -15.20 -5.33 -27.25
C GLU A 33 -13.67 -5.12 -27.13
N ALA A 34 -13.19 -3.90 -27.37
CA ALA A 34 -11.78 -3.56 -27.22
C ALA A 34 -11.25 -3.67 -25.77
N LEU A 35 -12.12 -3.51 -24.76
CA LEU A 35 -11.75 -3.65 -23.34
C LEU A 35 -11.81 -5.11 -22.86
N GLU A 36 -12.62 -5.94 -23.53
CA GLU A 36 -12.78 -7.34 -23.16
C GLU A 36 -11.50 -8.16 -23.42
N TRP A 37 -10.80 -7.87 -24.51
CA TRP A 37 -9.61 -8.61 -24.96
C TRP A 37 -8.31 -7.90 -24.56
N ASP A 38 -7.83 -8.17 -23.34
CA ASP A 38 -6.66 -7.50 -22.74
C ASP A 38 -5.30 -8.12 -23.12
N GLY A 39 -5.28 -9.20 -23.90
CA GLY A 39 -4.06 -9.88 -24.31
C GLY A 39 -3.42 -10.79 -23.25
N LEU A 40 -4.02 -10.92 -22.06
CA LEU A 40 -3.48 -11.74 -20.96
C LEU A 40 -3.94 -13.19 -20.99
N ASP A 41 -4.89 -13.53 -21.88
CA ASP A 41 -5.54 -14.83 -21.90
C ASP A 41 -4.59 -16.01 -22.16
N ALA A 42 -3.55 -15.81 -22.97
CA ALA A 42 -2.60 -16.87 -23.31
C ALA A 42 -1.75 -17.34 -22.12
N ALA A 43 -1.46 -16.45 -21.18
CA ALA A 43 -0.65 -16.73 -19.99
C ALA A 43 -1.51 -17.17 -18.77
N ALA A 44 -2.83 -17.10 -18.88
CA ALA A 44 -3.74 -17.32 -17.77
C ALA A 44 -4.18 -18.78 -17.62
N THR A 45 -4.56 -19.14 -16.40
CA THR A 45 -5.31 -20.37 -16.14
C THR A 45 -6.80 -20.08 -16.31
N HIS A 46 -7.51 -20.86 -17.14
CA HIS A 46 -8.94 -20.67 -17.38
C HIS A 46 -9.78 -21.81 -16.79
N PHE A 47 -11.03 -21.50 -16.49
CA PHE A 47 -12.00 -22.43 -15.93
C PHE A 47 -13.30 -22.36 -16.71
N ILE A 48 -13.90 -23.51 -17.00
CA ILE A 48 -15.22 -23.60 -17.65
C ILE A 48 -16.14 -24.44 -16.78
N ALA A 49 -17.28 -23.87 -16.40
CA ALA A 49 -18.38 -24.60 -15.77
C ALA A 49 -19.22 -25.29 -16.85
N LEU A 50 -19.47 -26.58 -16.66
CA LEU A 50 -20.24 -27.43 -17.55
C LEU A 50 -21.49 -27.93 -16.83
N ASP A 51 -22.66 -27.81 -17.48
CA ASP A 51 -23.91 -28.47 -17.08
C ASP A 51 -24.29 -29.47 -18.18
N HIS A 52 -24.30 -30.77 -17.84
CA HIS A 52 -24.52 -31.85 -18.81
C HIS A 52 -23.66 -31.75 -20.09
N GLY A 53 -22.41 -31.27 -19.94
CA GLY A 53 -21.44 -31.10 -21.04
C GLY A 53 -21.57 -29.77 -21.81
N SER A 54 -22.59 -28.96 -21.55
CA SER A 54 -22.72 -27.61 -22.13
C SER A 54 -21.98 -26.59 -21.27
N ALA A 55 -21.21 -25.70 -21.89
CA ALA A 55 -20.52 -24.62 -21.19
C ALA A 55 -21.51 -23.52 -20.74
N VAL A 56 -21.50 -23.20 -19.45
CA VAL A 56 -22.49 -22.29 -18.82
C VAL A 56 -21.86 -21.11 -18.09
N GLY A 57 -20.54 -21.11 -17.95
CA GLY A 57 -19.79 -20.00 -17.39
C GLY A 57 -18.29 -20.24 -17.43
N CYS A 58 -17.51 -19.18 -17.22
CA CYS A 58 -16.06 -19.23 -17.20
C CYS A 58 -15.47 -18.30 -16.13
N ALA A 59 -14.18 -18.50 -15.85
CA ALA A 59 -13.35 -17.64 -15.03
C ALA A 59 -11.90 -17.69 -15.51
N ARG A 60 -11.11 -16.69 -15.13
CA ARG A 60 -9.68 -16.60 -15.40
C ARG A 60 -8.91 -16.31 -14.12
N LEU A 61 -7.75 -16.94 -13.95
CA LEU A 61 -6.77 -16.65 -12.89
C LEU A 61 -5.42 -16.31 -13.54
N LEU A 62 -4.92 -15.12 -13.23
CA LEU A 62 -3.57 -14.67 -13.63
C LEU A 62 -2.53 -15.06 -12.57
N ALA A 63 -1.25 -15.03 -12.98
CA ALA A 63 -0.13 -15.42 -12.13
C ALA A 63 0.11 -14.49 -10.93
N ASP A 64 -0.40 -13.25 -11.00
CA ASP A 64 -0.34 -12.26 -9.92
C ASP A 64 -1.52 -12.39 -8.93
N GLY A 65 -2.38 -13.39 -9.10
CA GLY A 65 -3.55 -13.62 -8.26
C GLY A 65 -4.82 -12.88 -8.69
N HIS A 66 -4.80 -12.15 -9.81
CA HIS A 66 -6.01 -11.52 -10.34
C HIS A 66 -7.02 -12.58 -10.82
N ILE A 67 -8.20 -12.58 -10.21
CA ILE A 67 -9.37 -13.32 -10.69
C ILE A 67 -10.20 -12.40 -11.58
N GLY A 68 -10.34 -12.77 -12.84
CA GLY A 68 -11.07 -11.98 -13.83
C GLY A 68 -11.98 -12.82 -14.70
N ARG A 69 -12.70 -12.15 -15.59
CA ARG A 69 -13.56 -12.76 -16.63
C ARG A 69 -14.52 -13.84 -16.06
N MET A 70 -15.03 -13.58 -14.86
CA MET A 70 -16.06 -14.37 -14.20
C MET A 70 -17.42 -14.14 -14.86
N ALA A 71 -17.76 -14.99 -15.84
CA ALA A 71 -18.99 -14.89 -16.61
C ALA A 71 -19.87 -16.12 -16.34
N VAL A 72 -21.16 -15.91 -16.05
CA VAL A 72 -22.16 -16.98 -15.96
C VAL A 72 -23.36 -16.57 -16.79
N LEU A 73 -23.78 -17.47 -17.70
CA LEU A 73 -24.94 -17.24 -18.54
C LEU A 73 -26.20 -16.97 -17.68
N PRO A 74 -27.09 -16.04 -18.08
CA PRO A 74 -28.26 -15.65 -17.29
C PRO A 74 -29.09 -16.83 -16.76
N ALA A 75 -29.32 -17.84 -17.60
CA ALA A 75 -30.11 -19.01 -17.25
C ALA A 75 -29.47 -19.93 -16.18
N TRP A 76 -28.19 -19.73 -15.82
CA TRP A 76 -27.46 -20.49 -14.79
C TRP A 76 -27.10 -19.66 -13.54
N ARG A 77 -27.46 -18.37 -13.51
CA ARG A 77 -27.29 -17.54 -12.31
C ARG A 77 -28.21 -18.03 -11.19
N GLY A 78 -27.72 -17.96 -9.95
CA GLY A 78 -28.42 -18.52 -8.78
C GLY A 78 -28.45 -20.05 -8.69
N LYS A 79 -27.94 -20.77 -9.71
CA LYS A 79 -27.93 -22.25 -9.74
C LYS A 79 -26.60 -22.89 -9.30
N GLY A 80 -25.65 -22.08 -8.84
CA GLY A 80 -24.39 -22.54 -8.25
C GLY A 80 -23.17 -22.54 -9.18
N ALA A 81 -23.31 -22.19 -10.47
CA ALA A 81 -22.20 -22.16 -11.43
C ALA A 81 -21.06 -21.22 -10.99
N GLY A 82 -21.38 -19.98 -10.57
CA GLY A 82 -20.38 -19.03 -10.06
C GLY A 82 -19.64 -19.54 -8.83
N ARG A 83 -20.33 -20.21 -7.89
CA ARG A 83 -19.70 -20.84 -6.71
C ARG A 83 -18.76 -21.97 -7.12
N ALA A 84 -19.16 -22.79 -8.08
CA ALA A 84 -18.32 -23.88 -8.57
C ALA A 84 -17.04 -23.34 -9.23
N LEU A 85 -17.17 -22.31 -10.08
CA LEU A 85 -16.03 -21.62 -10.70
C LEU A 85 -15.08 -21.04 -9.65
N LEU A 86 -15.59 -20.24 -8.71
CA LEU A 86 -14.74 -19.61 -7.69
C LEU A 86 -14.05 -20.64 -6.80
N ASN A 87 -14.71 -21.74 -6.43
CA ASN A 87 -14.06 -22.83 -5.70
C ASN A 87 -12.90 -23.47 -6.49
N ALA A 88 -13.07 -23.66 -7.81
CA ALA A 88 -12.02 -24.20 -8.67
C ALA A 88 -10.85 -23.21 -8.79
N VAL A 89 -11.13 -21.92 -8.91
CA VAL A 89 -10.11 -20.85 -8.91
C VAL A 89 -9.33 -20.85 -7.59
N LEU A 90 -10.02 -20.86 -6.44
CA LEU A 90 -9.37 -20.91 -5.12
C LEU A 90 -8.55 -22.19 -4.93
N HIS A 91 -8.98 -23.32 -5.48
CA HIS A 91 -8.22 -24.56 -5.47
C HIS A 91 -6.94 -24.45 -6.31
N ALA A 92 -7.04 -23.94 -7.54
CA ALA A 92 -5.89 -23.71 -8.41
C ALA A 92 -4.89 -22.71 -7.80
N ALA A 93 -5.38 -21.63 -7.20
CA ALA A 93 -4.54 -20.67 -6.49
C ALA A 93 -3.71 -21.32 -5.38
N ARG A 94 -4.30 -22.24 -4.59
CA ARG A 94 -3.55 -23.02 -3.59
C ARG A 94 -2.47 -23.89 -4.22
N GLN A 95 -2.77 -24.56 -5.33
CA GLN A 95 -1.80 -25.39 -6.05
C GLN A 95 -0.66 -24.59 -6.68
N GLN A 96 -0.93 -23.34 -7.07
CA GLN A 96 0.06 -22.41 -7.60
C GLN A 96 0.81 -21.64 -6.49
N HIS A 97 0.56 -21.96 -5.22
CA HIS A 97 1.13 -21.26 -4.06
C HIS A 97 0.87 -19.75 -4.11
N LEU A 98 -0.28 -19.33 -4.65
CA LEU A 98 -0.69 -17.93 -4.58
C LEU A 98 -1.19 -17.66 -3.17
N GLY A 99 -0.49 -16.76 -2.49
CA GLY A 99 -0.82 -16.36 -1.12
C GLY A 99 -1.81 -15.19 -1.04
N TRP A 100 -2.01 -14.45 -2.13
CA TRP A 100 -2.92 -13.31 -2.18
C TRP A 100 -3.66 -13.30 -3.51
N LEU A 101 -4.95 -13.00 -3.47
CA LEU A 101 -5.84 -12.95 -4.62
C LEU A 101 -6.62 -11.64 -4.59
N TYR A 102 -6.92 -11.10 -5.77
CA TYR A 102 -7.74 -9.91 -5.89
C TYR A 102 -8.63 -9.95 -7.13
N LEU A 103 -9.66 -9.13 -7.13
CA LEU A 103 -10.59 -8.97 -8.25
C LEU A 103 -11.30 -7.63 -8.19
N ASN A 104 -11.82 -7.21 -9.34
CA ASN A 104 -12.74 -6.07 -9.45
C ASN A 104 -14.16 -6.64 -9.52
N ALA A 105 -14.90 -6.59 -8.43
CA ALA A 105 -16.27 -7.08 -8.37
C ALA A 105 -17.23 -5.98 -8.81
N GLN A 106 -18.14 -6.27 -9.74
CA GLN A 106 -19.32 -5.41 -9.93
C GLN A 106 -20.03 -5.25 -8.57
N THR A 107 -20.45 -4.04 -8.21
CA THR A 107 -20.93 -3.75 -6.85
C THR A 107 -22.05 -4.69 -6.40
N HIS A 108 -22.97 -5.07 -7.31
CA HIS A 108 -24.04 -6.01 -7.03
C HIS A 108 -23.56 -7.46 -6.75
N ALA A 109 -22.36 -7.81 -7.21
CA ALA A 109 -21.71 -9.10 -7.00
C ALA A 109 -20.73 -9.10 -5.81
N ALA A 110 -20.43 -7.95 -5.19
CA ALA A 110 -19.51 -7.88 -4.05
C ALA A 110 -19.93 -8.81 -2.89
N GLY A 111 -21.24 -8.89 -2.60
CA GLY A 111 -21.78 -9.80 -1.60
C GLY A 111 -21.60 -11.29 -1.94
N PHE A 112 -21.42 -11.65 -3.22
CA PHE A 112 -21.06 -13.00 -3.62
C PHE A 112 -19.64 -13.35 -3.22
N TYR A 113 -18.66 -12.49 -3.52
CA TYR A 113 -17.26 -12.70 -3.17
C TYR A 113 -17.00 -12.61 -1.66
N ALA A 114 -17.70 -11.73 -0.95
CA ALA A 114 -17.59 -11.59 0.50
C ALA A 114 -17.87 -12.92 1.24
N ARG A 115 -18.77 -13.77 0.73
CA ARG A 115 -19.04 -15.10 1.30
C ARG A 115 -17.87 -16.08 1.18
N PHE A 116 -16.87 -15.78 0.37
CA PHE A 116 -15.63 -16.55 0.24
C PHE A 116 -14.46 -15.88 0.98
N GLY A 117 -14.73 -14.83 1.76
CA GLY A 117 -13.74 -14.14 2.60
C GLY A 117 -13.11 -12.90 1.97
N PHE A 118 -13.40 -12.60 0.70
CA PHE A 118 -12.91 -11.39 0.04
C PHE A 118 -13.41 -10.14 0.78
N GLN A 119 -12.53 -9.17 1.01
CA GLN A 119 -12.84 -7.90 1.66
C GLN A 119 -12.73 -6.75 0.64
N PRO A 120 -13.62 -5.74 0.69
CA PRO A 120 -13.48 -4.57 -0.16
C PRO A 120 -12.26 -3.73 0.24
N VAL A 121 -11.54 -3.19 -0.74
CA VAL A 121 -10.38 -2.32 -0.54
C VAL A 121 -10.52 -1.06 -1.38
N GLY A 122 -10.56 0.11 -0.72
CA GLY A 122 -10.75 1.40 -1.38
C GLY A 122 -12.21 1.74 -1.68
N ALA A 123 -12.40 2.76 -2.53
CA ALA A 123 -13.72 3.25 -2.92
C ALA A 123 -14.27 2.51 -4.15
N GLU A 124 -15.57 2.66 -4.40
CA GLU A 124 -16.19 2.25 -5.67
C GLU A 124 -15.60 3.04 -6.84
N PHE A 125 -15.42 2.37 -7.98
CA PHE A 125 -14.91 2.98 -9.19
C PHE A 125 -15.63 2.44 -10.44
N PRO A 126 -15.72 3.23 -11.52
CA PRO A 126 -16.26 2.74 -12.79
C PRO A 126 -15.23 1.90 -13.55
N ASP A 127 -15.66 0.76 -14.08
CA ASP A 127 -14.93 -0.05 -15.06
C ASP A 127 -15.89 -0.41 -16.19
N ALA A 128 -15.57 0.02 -17.42
CA ALA A 128 -16.47 0.01 -18.57
C ALA A 128 -17.88 0.58 -18.27
N ASP A 129 -17.93 1.73 -17.57
CA ASP A 129 -19.16 2.40 -17.09
C ASP A 129 -20.02 1.59 -16.10
N ILE A 130 -19.49 0.49 -15.58
CA ILE A 130 -20.15 -0.36 -14.57
C ILE A 130 -19.51 -0.09 -13.20
N PRO A 131 -20.29 0.11 -12.12
CA PRO A 131 -19.74 0.31 -10.78
C PRO A 131 -19.09 -0.96 -10.24
N HIS A 132 -17.84 -0.84 -9.81
CA HIS A 132 -17.02 -1.91 -9.28
C HIS A 132 -16.38 -1.56 -7.93
N LEU A 133 -16.14 -2.59 -7.13
CA LEU A 133 -15.34 -2.55 -5.92
C LEU A 133 -14.17 -3.50 -6.07
N ARG A 134 -12.97 -3.00 -5.78
CA ARG A 134 -11.80 -3.88 -5.64
C ARG A 134 -11.99 -4.73 -4.39
N MET A 135 -11.79 -6.03 -4.51
CA MET A 135 -11.85 -6.95 -3.40
C MET A 135 -10.61 -7.83 -3.35
N GLU A 136 -10.10 -8.07 -2.14
CA GLU A 136 -8.88 -8.83 -1.91
C GLU A 136 -9.13 -9.98 -0.92
N LEU A 137 -8.40 -11.08 -1.11
CA LEU A 137 -8.38 -12.23 -0.22
C LEU A 137 -6.92 -12.63 0.02
N VAL A 138 -6.49 -12.54 1.27
CA VAL A 138 -5.23 -13.15 1.71
C VAL A 138 -5.52 -14.61 2.04
N MET A 139 -4.79 -15.50 1.39
CA MET A 139 -4.95 -16.94 1.54
C MET A 139 -4.33 -17.41 2.87
N PRO A 140 -4.87 -18.44 3.53
CA PRO A 140 -4.33 -18.92 4.81
C PRO A 140 -2.83 -19.31 4.77
N GLN A 141 -2.32 -19.74 3.62
CA GLN A 141 -0.91 -20.11 3.42
C GLN A 141 -0.01 -18.95 2.94
N HIS A 142 -0.47 -17.70 3.02
CA HIS A 142 0.27 -16.58 2.44
C HIS A 142 1.63 -16.36 3.09
N THR A 143 1.68 -16.34 4.41
CA THR A 143 2.91 -16.18 5.19
C THR A 143 3.88 -17.34 4.94
N ASP A 144 3.38 -18.58 4.83
CA ASP A 144 4.21 -19.73 4.43
C ASP A 144 4.84 -19.55 3.04
N THR A 145 4.06 -19.05 2.08
CA THR A 145 4.51 -18.78 0.72
C THR A 145 5.57 -17.68 0.70
N LEU A 146 5.34 -16.59 1.43
CA LEU A 146 6.31 -15.49 1.56
C LEU A 146 7.60 -15.98 2.24
N ASN A 147 7.49 -16.78 3.29
CA ASN A 147 8.66 -17.36 3.96
C ASN A 147 9.45 -18.30 3.03
N GLN A 148 8.77 -19.13 2.24
CA GLN A 148 9.42 -20.03 1.30
C GLN A 148 10.22 -19.26 0.23
N GLN A 149 9.72 -18.10 -0.21
CA GLN A 149 10.31 -17.31 -1.29
C GLN A 149 11.33 -16.28 -0.80
N PHE A 150 11.12 -15.69 0.38
CA PHE A 150 11.78 -14.45 0.78
C PHE A 150 12.33 -14.47 2.22
N ALA A 151 12.14 -15.53 3.02
CA ALA A 151 12.75 -15.56 4.35
C ALA A 151 14.27 -15.61 4.28
N ILE A 152 14.93 -15.02 5.28
CA ILE A 152 16.37 -15.13 5.51
C ILE A 152 16.55 -15.74 6.89
N ALA A 153 17.11 -16.96 6.95
CA ALA A 153 17.23 -17.73 8.19
C ALA A 153 17.85 -16.90 9.32
N GLY A 154 17.09 -16.73 10.42
CA GLY A 154 17.50 -15.99 11.62
C GLY A 154 17.56 -14.46 11.47
N LYS A 155 17.13 -13.90 10.33
CA LYS A 155 17.20 -12.47 10.03
C LYS A 155 15.90 -11.86 9.53
N LEU A 156 15.11 -12.59 8.76
CA LEU A 156 13.85 -12.10 8.19
C LEU A 156 12.85 -13.25 8.09
N GLU A 157 11.66 -13.04 8.64
CA GLU A 157 10.51 -13.95 8.48
C GLU A 157 9.20 -13.17 8.31
N PHE A 158 8.17 -13.86 7.82
CA PHE A 158 6.83 -13.33 7.63
C PHE A 158 5.88 -14.01 8.61
N VAL A 159 5.12 -13.21 9.36
CA VAL A 159 4.14 -13.66 10.35
C VAL A 159 2.80 -12.96 10.13
N ASP A 160 1.70 -13.54 10.60
CA ASP A 160 0.40 -12.89 10.55
C ASP A 160 0.20 -12.03 11.81
N ALA A 161 0.14 -10.71 11.65
CA ALA A 161 -0.19 -9.81 12.76
C ALA A 161 -1.68 -9.83 13.10
N ALA A 162 -2.52 -10.14 12.10
CA ALA A 162 -3.93 -10.45 12.22
C ALA A 162 -4.34 -11.31 11.02
N ALA A 163 -5.56 -11.84 11.02
CA ALA A 163 -6.08 -12.59 9.88
C ALA A 163 -6.00 -11.75 8.59
N GLY A 164 -5.18 -12.20 7.63
CA GLY A 164 -5.00 -11.53 6.36
C GLY A 164 -4.08 -10.30 6.38
N LEU A 165 -3.24 -10.16 7.41
CA LEU A 165 -2.24 -9.11 7.50
C LEU A 165 -0.84 -9.67 7.78
N PRO A 166 -0.14 -10.10 6.73
CA PRO A 166 1.27 -10.46 6.84
C PRO A 166 2.12 -9.24 7.23
N VAL A 167 3.00 -9.46 8.20
CA VAL A 167 4.04 -8.55 8.65
C VAL A 167 5.38 -9.24 8.51
N VAL A 168 6.36 -8.50 8.04
CA VAL A 168 7.77 -8.91 7.98
C VAL A 168 8.41 -8.55 9.31
N GLU A 169 9.05 -9.51 9.95
CA GLU A 169 9.87 -9.29 11.14
C GLU A 169 11.34 -9.43 10.74
N ILE A 170 12.10 -8.37 10.98
CA ILE A 170 13.52 -8.30 10.64
C ILE A 170 14.33 -8.16 11.92
N THR A 171 15.34 -9.01 12.07
CA THR A 171 16.33 -8.94 13.15
C THR A 171 17.73 -8.86 12.56
N THR A 172 18.50 -7.88 13.02
CA THR A 172 19.91 -7.71 12.72
C THR A 172 20.69 -7.56 14.03
N PRO A 173 22.03 -7.66 14.03
CA PRO A 173 22.83 -7.33 15.22
C PRO A 173 22.62 -5.89 15.73
N HIS A 174 22.14 -5.00 14.87
CA HIS A 174 22.05 -3.56 15.14
C HIS A 174 20.64 -3.06 15.44
N ALA A 175 19.59 -3.77 15.02
CA ALA A 175 18.20 -3.36 15.17
C ALA A 175 17.21 -4.49 14.90
N SER A 176 15.99 -4.34 15.41
CA SER A 176 14.79 -5.04 14.93
C SER A 176 13.88 -4.09 14.16
N ALA A 177 13.04 -4.65 13.28
CA ALA A 177 12.00 -3.90 12.58
C ALA A 177 10.79 -4.77 12.26
N ARG A 178 9.61 -4.13 12.13
CA ARG A 178 8.38 -4.76 11.67
C ARG A 178 7.80 -3.95 10.51
N ILE A 179 7.41 -4.62 9.43
CA ILE A 179 6.88 -3.97 8.21
C ILE A 179 5.61 -4.69 7.77
N ALA A 180 4.48 -3.99 7.72
CA ALA A 180 3.28 -4.55 7.11
C ALA A 180 3.47 -4.65 5.60
N VAL A 181 3.17 -5.81 5.01
CA VAL A 181 3.20 -5.95 3.54
C VAL A 181 2.11 -5.07 2.91
N GLN A 182 0.96 -4.92 3.58
CA GLN A 182 -0.02 -3.91 3.22
C GLN A 182 0.57 -2.51 3.40
N GLY A 183 0.47 -1.71 2.35
CA GLY A 183 1.02 -0.35 2.31
C GLY A 183 2.54 -0.29 2.28
N ALA A 184 3.24 -1.44 2.27
CA ALA A 184 4.68 -1.53 2.56
C ALA A 184 5.07 -0.71 3.79
N GLN A 185 4.19 -0.68 4.80
CA GLN A 185 4.25 0.28 5.89
C GLN A 185 5.22 -0.20 6.96
N VAL A 186 6.35 0.50 7.13
CA VAL A 186 7.26 0.25 8.26
C VAL A 186 6.53 0.62 9.53
N LEU A 187 6.30 -0.36 10.41
CA LEU A 187 5.57 -0.17 11.66
C LEU A 187 6.53 0.15 12.80
N GLU A 188 7.67 -0.55 12.84
CA GLU A 188 8.62 -0.47 13.93
C GLU A 188 10.04 -0.49 13.38
N TRP A 189 10.90 0.31 13.99
CA TRP A 189 12.34 0.18 13.90
C TRP A 189 12.93 0.53 15.26
N GLN A 190 13.69 -0.41 15.81
CA GLN A 190 14.27 -0.33 17.14
C GLN A 190 15.75 -0.69 17.07
N PRO A 191 16.65 0.30 17.12
CA PRO A 191 18.08 0.06 17.31
C PRO A 191 18.36 -0.74 18.58
N SER A 192 19.40 -1.58 18.53
CA SER A 192 19.80 -2.44 19.64
C SER A 192 20.09 -1.62 20.90
N GLY A 193 19.49 -2.02 22.02
CA GLY A 193 19.63 -1.32 23.31
C GLY A 193 18.87 0.01 23.42
N GLN A 194 18.02 0.35 22.45
CA GLN A 194 17.24 1.59 22.44
C GLN A 194 15.74 1.30 22.53
N LEU A 195 14.94 2.30 22.92
CA LEU A 195 13.49 2.25 22.74
C LEU A 195 13.14 2.35 21.25
N PRO A 196 11.97 1.84 20.81
CA PRO A 196 11.50 2.04 19.44
C PRO A 196 11.59 3.51 19.03
N VAL A 197 12.08 3.74 17.81
CA VAL A 197 12.21 5.09 17.22
C VAL A 197 10.91 5.50 16.54
N LEU A 198 10.22 4.54 15.92
CA LEU A 198 8.92 4.78 15.30
C LEU A 198 7.80 4.61 16.34
N TRP A 199 6.77 5.45 16.23
CA TRP A 199 5.57 5.36 17.05
C TRP A 199 4.46 4.67 16.28
N VAL A 200 3.76 3.73 16.92
CA VAL A 200 2.51 3.14 16.46
C VAL A 200 1.52 3.23 17.61
N SER A 201 0.28 3.64 17.30
CA SER A 201 -0.75 3.77 18.33
C SER A 201 -1.00 2.44 19.04
N ARG A 202 -1.21 2.51 20.37
CA ARG A 202 -1.72 1.39 21.16
C ARG A 202 -3.13 0.95 20.76
N ALA A 203 -3.92 1.83 20.14
CA ALA A 203 -5.25 1.55 19.60
C ALA A 203 -5.22 1.27 18.09
N ALA A 204 -4.03 1.11 17.48
CA ALA A 204 -3.92 0.87 16.06
C ALA A 204 -4.69 -0.40 15.65
N VAL A 205 -5.50 -0.27 14.60
CA VAL A 205 -6.29 -1.37 14.07
C VAL A 205 -5.52 -2.06 12.96
N TYR A 206 -5.26 -3.34 13.14
CA TYR A 206 -4.68 -4.22 12.12
C TYR A 206 -5.83 -4.87 11.35
N GLN A 207 -6.26 -4.20 10.26
CA GLN A 207 -7.30 -4.73 9.37
C GLN A 207 -6.92 -4.58 7.87
N PRO A 208 -7.22 -5.59 7.02
CA PRO A 208 -7.11 -5.44 5.58
C PRO A 208 -7.86 -4.22 5.04
N GLY A 209 -7.27 -3.50 4.08
CA GLY A 209 -7.85 -2.30 3.48
C GLY A 209 -7.78 -1.04 4.34
N LYS A 210 -7.21 -1.11 5.55
CA LYS A 210 -7.05 0.04 6.46
C LYS A 210 -5.57 0.24 6.82
N GLY A 211 -5.06 1.46 6.62
CA GLY A 211 -3.70 1.82 7.02
C GLY A 211 -3.52 1.78 8.54
N VAL A 212 -2.34 1.38 9.01
CA VAL A 212 -2.04 1.33 10.46
C VAL A 212 -1.75 2.76 10.95
N ARG A 213 -2.25 3.13 12.13
CA ARG A 213 -1.97 4.44 12.74
C ARG A 213 -0.56 4.47 13.33
N GLY A 214 0.38 5.06 12.60
CA GLY A 214 1.78 5.22 13.02
C GLY A 214 2.77 4.59 12.04
N GLY A 215 4.00 4.40 12.46
CA GLY A 215 5.08 3.89 11.61
C GLY A 215 5.39 4.87 10.48
N VAL A 216 5.44 4.37 9.24
CA VAL A 216 5.73 5.17 8.04
C VAL A 216 4.73 4.83 6.93
N PRO A 217 3.51 5.41 6.94
CA PRO A 217 2.60 5.31 5.80
C PRO A 217 3.21 5.93 4.54
N VAL A 218 3.03 5.26 3.41
CA VAL A 218 3.42 5.75 2.08
C VAL A 218 2.27 6.57 1.48
N CYS A 219 2.48 7.86 1.30
CA CYS A 219 1.55 8.78 0.67
C CYS A 219 1.89 8.91 -0.82
N TRP A 220 1.06 8.39 -1.72
CA TRP A 220 1.32 8.41 -3.17
C TRP A 220 0.05 8.04 -3.97
N PRO A 221 -0.25 8.68 -5.13
CA PRO A 221 0.54 9.65 -5.88
C PRO A 221 0.19 11.12 -5.56
N TRP A 222 -0.55 11.35 -4.48
CA TRP A 222 -0.72 12.68 -3.91
C TRP A 222 -0.53 12.68 -2.40
N PHE A 223 -0.01 13.79 -1.89
CA PHE A 223 0.15 14.05 -0.47
C PHE A 223 -0.96 14.99 0.03
N GLY A 224 -1.58 14.66 1.17
CA GLY A 224 -2.68 15.45 1.74
C GLY A 224 -4.05 15.08 1.17
N ALA A 225 -4.96 16.04 1.05
CA ALA A 225 -6.29 15.78 0.52
C ALA A 225 -6.22 15.41 -0.97
N GLY A 226 -6.97 14.38 -1.37
CA GLY A 226 -7.22 14.12 -2.79
C GLY A 226 -8.31 15.05 -3.34
N GLU A 227 -8.47 15.08 -4.66
CA GLU A 227 -9.65 15.67 -5.30
C GLU A 227 -10.95 15.02 -4.78
N ALA A 228 -12.10 15.65 -5.01
CA ALA A 228 -13.39 15.14 -4.55
C ALA A 228 -13.60 13.67 -4.96
N GLY A 229 -13.90 12.81 -3.97
CA GLY A 229 -14.08 11.37 -4.17
C GLY A 229 -12.80 10.54 -4.07
N LYS A 230 -11.61 11.16 -4.00
CA LYS A 230 -10.34 10.46 -3.83
C LYS A 230 -9.92 10.38 -2.36
N PRO A 231 -9.27 9.28 -1.94
CA PRO A 231 -8.77 9.15 -0.56
C PRO A 231 -7.69 10.19 -0.26
N ALA A 232 -7.58 10.60 1.01
CA ALA A 232 -6.44 11.39 1.46
C ALA A 232 -5.15 10.55 1.41
N HIS A 233 -4.06 11.20 1.01
CA HIS A 233 -2.71 10.65 0.87
C HIS A 233 -2.59 9.49 -0.12
N GLY A 234 -3.35 9.57 -1.21
CA GLY A 234 -3.31 8.56 -2.24
C GLY A 234 -3.97 7.25 -1.83
N PHE A 235 -3.60 6.18 -2.55
CA PHE A 235 -4.30 4.89 -2.48
C PHE A 235 -3.39 3.71 -2.12
N VAL A 236 -2.08 3.92 -2.00
CA VAL A 236 -1.13 2.81 -1.87
C VAL A 236 -0.99 2.28 -0.44
N ARG A 237 -1.17 3.12 0.59
CA ARG A 237 -1.02 2.76 2.01
C ARG A 237 -2.06 1.78 2.56
N THR A 238 -3.12 1.49 1.81
CA THR A 238 -4.20 0.58 2.22
C THR A 238 -4.29 -0.68 1.37
N ARG A 239 -3.38 -0.86 0.41
CA ARG A 239 -3.39 -1.99 -0.54
C ARG A 239 -2.28 -2.96 -0.20
N MET A 240 -2.45 -4.23 -0.55
CA MET A 240 -1.34 -5.19 -0.47
C MET A 240 -0.26 -4.85 -1.50
N TRP A 241 1.01 -4.94 -1.09
CA TRP A 241 2.14 -4.81 -2.01
C TRP A 241 2.74 -6.17 -2.31
N GLU A 242 3.36 -6.31 -3.48
CA GLU A 242 4.09 -7.52 -3.82
C GLU A 242 5.51 -7.44 -3.26
N VAL A 243 5.95 -8.47 -2.53
CA VAL A 243 7.35 -8.65 -2.16
C VAL A 243 8.12 -9.14 -3.38
N ARG A 244 9.16 -8.41 -3.78
CA ARG A 244 9.97 -8.72 -4.97
C ARG A 244 11.30 -9.36 -4.63
N GLU A 245 11.92 -8.91 -3.56
CA GLU A 245 13.29 -9.26 -3.24
C GLU A 245 13.56 -9.03 -1.76
N THR A 246 14.38 -9.90 -1.18
CA THR A 246 14.95 -9.76 0.15
C THR A 246 16.43 -10.12 0.08
N GLY A 247 17.27 -9.44 0.84
CA GLY A 247 18.68 -9.76 0.86
C GLY A 247 19.42 -9.18 2.05
N GLN A 248 20.66 -9.62 2.21
CA GLN A 248 21.58 -9.03 3.18
C GLN A 248 22.32 -7.88 2.50
N GLY A 249 22.30 -6.70 3.13
CA GLY A 249 23.05 -5.54 2.70
C GLY A 249 24.43 -5.48 3.36
N MET A 250 25.09 -4.33 3.23
CA MET A 250 26.36 -4.05 3.90
C MET A 250 26.16 -3.93 5.42
N ALA A 251 27.23 -4.15 6.20
CA ALA A 251 27.24 -3.99 7.66
C ALA A 251 26.07 -4.70 8.37
N ASP A 252 25.84 -5.97 8.00
CA ASP A 252 24.80 -6.84 8.55
C ASP A 252 23.36 -6.31 8.45
N SER A 253 23.13 -5.31 7.58
CA SER A 253 21.78 -4.86 7.27
C SER A 253 21.01 -5.92 6.49
N VAL A 254 19.68 -5.82 6.55
CA VAL A 254 18.76 -6.61 5.74
C VAL A 254 17.92 -5.63 4.94
N PHE A 255 17.69 -5.92 3.66
CA PHE A 255 16.77 -5.16 2.84
C PHE A 255 15.61 -6.03 2.36
N ILE A 256 14.49 -5.36 2.13
CA ILE A 256 13.31 -5.90 1.47
C ILE A 256 12.81 -4.88 0.44
N ARG A 257 12.39 -5.38 -0.72
CA ARG A 257 11.83 -4.61 -1.83
C ARG A 257 10.37 -4.98 -2.03
N PHE A 258 9.50 -4.00 -1.92
CA PHE A 258 8.09 -4.10 -2.25
C PHE A 258 7.82 -3.40 -3.58
N SER A 259 6.78 -3.84 -4.30
CA SER A 259 6.33 -3.15 -5.52
C SER A 259 4.81 -3.10 -5.66
N MET A 260 4.34 -2.13 -6.44
CA MET A 260 2.97 -2.01 -6.92
C MET A 260 2.97 -1.46 -8.34
N LYS A 261 2.12 -2.03 -9.20
CA LYS A 261 1.91 -1.55 -10.57
C LYS A 261 0.48 -1.04 -10.72
N ASP A 262 0.24 -0.30 -11.79
CA ASP A 262 -1.11 0.09 -12.13
C ASP A 262 -1.98 -1.13 -12.48
N ASP A 263 -3.25 -1.02 -12.11
CA ASP A 263 -4.36 -1.89 -12.49
C ASP A 263 -5.60 -1.02 -12.80
N GLU A 264 -6.71 -1.64 -13.23
CA GLU A 264 -7.94 -0.92 -13.60
C GLU A 264 -8.46 -0.04 -12.44
N SER A 265 -8.38 -0.54 -11.20
CA SER A 265 -8.84 0.19 -10.01
C SER A 265 -7.97 1.41 -9.69
N THR A 266 -6.66 1.32 -9.93
CA THR A 266 -5.76 2.48 -9.77
C THR A 266 -5.98 3.49 -10.89
N ARG A 267 -6.17 3.03 -12.14
CA ARG A 267 -6.37 3.89 -13.30
C ARG A 267 -7.67 4.67 -13.23
N ALA A 268 -8.69 4.12 -12.60
CA ALA A 268 -9.94 4.83 -12.32
C ALA A 268 -9.75 6.00 -11.33
N LEU A 269 -8.77 5.91 -10.40
CA LEU A 269 -8.43 7.00 -9.48
C LEU A 269 -7.42 7.98 -10.10
N TRP A 270 -6.44 7.45 -10.84
CA TRP A 270 -5.33 8.18 -11.42
C TRP A 270 -4.82 7.42 -12.66
N ASN A 271 -5.23 7.88 -13.85
CA ASN A 271 -5.08 7.14 -15.10
C ASN A 271 -3.67 7.25 -15.71
N TYR A 272 -2.68 6.68 -15.02
CA TYR A 272 -1.32 6.55 -15.53
C TYR A 272 -0.79 5.13 -15.34
N ALA A 273 0.11 4.73 -16.24
CA ALA A 273 0.85 3.50 -16.11
C ALA A 273 2.08 3.74 -15.23
N PHE A 274 2.27 2.93 -14.19
CA PHE A 274 3.35 3.12 -13.23
C PHE A 274 3.92 1.81 -12.70
N ASP A 275 5.17 1.90 -12.22
CA ASP A 275 5.80 0.89 -11.38
C ASP A 275 6.40 1.60 -10.16
N LEU A 276 5.80 1.37 -9.00
CA LEU A 276 6.17 1.95 -7.72
C LEU A 276 6.91 0.89 -6.90
N GLU A 277 8.07 1.23 -6.37
CA GLU A 277 8.83 0.36 -5.47
C GLU A 277 9.15 1.07 -4.16
N LEU A 278 9.11 0.33 -3.05
CA LEU A 278 9.70 0.75 -1.78
C LEU A 278 10.80 -0.23 -1.39
N ILE A 279 12.02 0.26 -1.23
CA ILE A 279 13.15 -0.49 -0.70
C ILE A 279 13.37 -0.05 0.74
N VAL A 280 13.23 -0.99 1.68
CA VAL A 280 13.50 -0.75 3.10
C VAL A 280 14.76 -1.49 3.49
N THR A 281 15.78 -0.78 3.95
CA THR A 281 17.02 -1.36 4.50
C THR A 281 17.08 -1.10 6.00
N VAL A 282 17.13 -2.19 6.77
CA VAL A 282 17.17 -2.20 8.23
C VAL A 282 18.57 -2.56 8.69
N GLY A 283 19.20 -1.66 9.45
CA GLY A 283 20.47 -1.89 10.14
C GLY A 283 20.62 -0.93 11.30
N ALA A 284 21.84 -0.46 11.57
CA ALA A 284 22.11 0.60 12.55
C ALA A 284 21.37 1.92 12.26
N ALA A 285 20.94 2.10 11.01
CA ALA A 285 20.01 3.11 10.56
C ALA A 285 18.90 2.44 9.74
N LEU A 286 17.77 3.12 9.60
CA LEU A 286 16.66 2.75 8.71
C LEU A 286 16.75 3.60 7.44
N LYS A 287 16.92 2.97 6.27
CA LYS A 287 16.80 3.63 4.97
C LYS A 287 15.52 3.18 4.29
N MET A 288 14.77 4.13 3.75
CA MET A 288 13.59 3.89 2.93
C MET A 288 13.75 4.64 1.62
N GLU A 289 13.65 3.95 0.50
CA GLU A 289 13.77 4.51 -0.85
C GLU A 289 12.52 4.19 -1.65
N LEU A 290 11.73 5.23 -1.96
CA LEU A 290 10.52 5.15 -2.76
C LEU A 290 10.86 5.53 -4.20
N VAL A 291 10.69 4.60 -5.13
CA VAL A 291 11.01 4.79 -6.55
C VAL A 291 9.74 4.77 -7.36
N THR A 292 9.41 5.89 -8.00
CA THR A 292 8.30 5.98 -8.94
C THR A 292 8.85 5.90 -10.36
N ARG A 293 8.36 4.95 -11.17
CA ARG A 293 8.68 4.86 -12.60
C ARG A 293 7.45 5.13 -13.45
N ASN A 294 7.60 6.00 -14.43
CA ASN A 294 6.57 6.22 -15.44
C ASN A 294 6.69 5.14 -16.52
N LYS A 295 5.65 4.31 -16.66
CA LYS A 295 5.58 3.24 -17.67
C LYS A 295 4.65 3.60 -18.83
N GLY A 296 4.16 4.84 -18.84
CA GLY A 296 3.24 5.36 -19.84
C GLY A 296 3.95 6.19 -20.91
N ALA A 297 3.16 6.66 -21.88
CA ALA A 297 3.65 7.46 -23.01
C ALA A 297 3.69 8.97 -22.72
N THR A 298 3.10 9.42 -21.61
CA THR A 298 3.00 10.85 -21.25
C THR A 298 3.60 11.09 -19.87
N ALA A 299 4.18 12.27 -19.68
CA ALA A 299 4.60 12.71 -18.35
C ALA A 299 3.41 12.77 -17.39
N PHE A 300 3.66 12.55 -16.10
CA PHE A 300 2.69 12.78 -15.04
C PHE A 300 3.34 13.53 -13.88
N GLU A 301 2.50 14.16 -13.07
CA GLU A 301 2.92 14.85 -11.87
C GLU A 301 2.44 14.10 -10.62
N ILE A 302 3.30 14.03 -9.60
CA ILE A 302 2.99 13.44 -8.29
C ILE A 302 3.30 14.42 -7.16
N SER A 303 2.58 14.28 -6.06
CA SER A 303 3.07 14.63 -4.72
C SER A 303 3.16 13.36 -3.88
N GLU A 304 4.10 13.28 -2.96
CA GLU A 304 4.40 12.03 -2.27
C GLU A 304 4.97 12.28 -0.88
N GLY A 305 4.97 11.23 -0.05
CA GLY A 305 5.52 11.33 1.28
C GLY A 305 5.76 10.01 1.98
N LEU A 306 6.83 9.97 2.78
CA LEU A 306 7.03 8.99 3.84
C LEU A 306 6.60 9.64 5.16
N HIS A 307 5.35 9.38 5.56
CA HIS A 307 4.69 10.06 6.68
C HIS A 307 5.17 9.50 8.02
N THR A 308 6.42 9.78 8.40
CA THR A 308 7.09 9.10 9.51
C THR A 308 6.61 9.61 10.87
N TYR A 309 6.06 8.70 11.68
CA TYR A 309 5.69 8.94 13.08
C TYR A 309 6.85 8.52 13.99
N PHE A 310 7.45 9.48 14.68
CA PHE A 310 8.50 9.25 15.66
C PHE A 310 7.92 9.11 17.07
N HIS A 311 8.42 8.14 17.81
CA HIS A 311 8.17 8.01 19.24
C HIS A 311 9.05 9.01 19.99
N VAL A 312 8.42 9.90 20.74
CA VAL A 312 9.09 10.90 21.57
C VAL A 312 8.64 10.73 23.01
N GLY A 313 9.47 11.05 23.98
CA GLY A 313 9.11 10.85 25.40
C GLY A 313 8.08 11.84 25.91
N ASN A 314 8.11 13.07 25.42
CA ASN A 314 7.11 14.10 25.70
C ASN A 314 7.22 15.23 24.65
N ILE A 315 6.15 15.48 23.91
CA ILE A 315 6.10 16.50 22.86
C ILE A 315 6.46 17.91 23.37
N HIS A 316 6.16 18.24 24.63
CA HIS A 316 6.51 19.52 25.24
C HIS A 316 8.01 19.68 25.52
N GLN A 317 8.75 18.57 25.55
CA GLN A 317 10.21 18.51 25.75
C GLN A 317 10.94 18.09 24.48
N THR A 318 10.25 18.14 23.34
CA THR A 318 10.77 17.77 22.03
C THR A 318 10.98 19.02 21.18
N GLN A 319 12.08 19.06 20.43
CA GLN A 319 12.34 20.09 19.44
C GLN A 319 12.72 19.48 18.10
N VAL A 320 12.44 20.20 17.00
CA VAL A 320 12.98 19.87 15.67
C VAL A 320 13.96 20.96 15.23
N LEU A 321 15.20 20.55 15.02
CA LEU A 321 16.30 21.36 14.51
C LEU A 321 16.45 21.16 12.99
N GLY A 322 17.06 22.11 12.30
CA GLY A 322 17.36 22.04 10.86
C GLY A 322 16.34 22.75 9.96
N LEU A 323 15.33 23.38 10.56
CA LEU A 323 14.27 24.15 9.90
C LEU A 323 14.30 25.64 10.28
N GLU A 324 15.34 26.08 10.97
CA GLU A 324 15.53 27.48 11.35
C GLU A 324 15.64 28.38 10.11
N ASN A 325 14.91 29.50 10.13
CA ASN A 325 14.85 30.49 9.05
C ASN A 325 14.23 29.98 7.73
N THR A 326 13.51 28.86 7.79
CA THR A 326 12.79 28.30 6.65
C THR A 326 11.35 28.81 6.61
N GLU A 327 10.85 29.13 5.42
CA GLU A 327 9.42 29.44 5.22
C GLU A 327 8.57 28.17 5.36
N TYR A 328 7.37 28.33 5.92
CA TYR A 328 6.37 27.26 5.98
C TYR A 328 4.97 27.77 5.70
N LEU A 329 4.10 26.84 5.28
CA LEU A 329 2.65 27.02 5.23
C LEU A 329 2.01 26.31 6.41
N ASP A 330 1.25 27.04 7.22
CA ASP A 330 0.59 26.49 8.42
C ASP A 330 -0.86 26.10 8.12
N LYS A 331 -1.14 24.79 8.04
CA LYS A 331 -2.49 24.30 7.73
C LYS A 331 -3.50 24.59 8.85
N VAL A 332 -3.04 24.76 10.09
CA VAL A 332 -3.92 25.14 11.22
C VAL A 332 -4.41 26.58 11.06
N ARG A 333 -3.63 27.41 10.34
CA ARG A 333 -3.93 28.82 10.06
C ARG A 333 -4.29 29.04 8.58
N ASP A 334 -5.02 28.11 7.98
CA ASP A 334 -5.49 28.19 6.58
C ASP A 334 -4.35 28.46 5.57
N PHE A 335 -3.27 27.67 5.70
CA PHE A 335 -2.05 27.79 4.90
C PHE A 335 -1.37 29.17 4.97
N ALA A 336 -1.53 29.90 6.07
CA ALA A 336 -0.80 31.13 6.31
C ALA A 336 0.71 30.88 6.18
N ARG A 337 1.38 31.72 5.39
CA ARG A 337 2.83 31.68 5.21
C ARG A 337 3.54 32.42 6.34
N ASP A 338 4.56 31.81 6.90
CA ASP A 338 5.37 32.38 7.99
C ASP A 338 6.81 31.82 7.91
N THR A 339 7.72 32.36 8.73
CA THR A 339 9.12 31.90 8.81
C THR A 339 9.41 31.31 10.18
N GLN A 340 10.03 30.13 10.20
CA GLN A 340 10.38 29.47 11.45
C GLN A 340 11.57 30.17 12.12
N ILE A 341 11.39 30.60 13.36
CA ILE A 341 12.43 31.26 14.16
C ILE A 341 12.90 30.30 15.24
N GLY A 342 14.20 29.93 15.18
CA GLY A 342 14.77 28.92 16.05
C GLY A 342 14.14 27.53 15.84
N ALA A 343 14.47 26.60 16.74
CA ALA A 343 13.97 25.23 16.68
C ALA A 343 12.44 25.19 16.72
N VAL A 344 11.83 24.22 16.03
CA VAL A 344 10.39 23.98 16.14
C VAL A 344 10.11 23.44 17.55
N SER A 345 9.15 24.05 18.23
CA SER A 345 8.68 23.63 19.56
C SER A 345 7.15 23.58 19.57
N PHE A 346 6.59 22.80 20.49
CA PHE A 346 5.18 22.40 20.44
C PHE A 346 4.42 22.87 21.68
N SER A 347 3.42 23.73 21.46
CA SER A 347 2.52 24.26 22.49
C SER A 347 1.05 24.17 22.09
N GLY A 348 0.76 23.54 20.94
CA GLY A 348 -0.56 23.39 20.35
C GLY A 348 -0.51 22.49 19.12
N GLU A 349 -1.65 22.33 18.45
CA GLU A 349 -1.72 21.64 17.15
C GLU A 349 -0.72 22.27 16.19
N THR A 350 0.08 21.43 15.54
CA THR A 350 1.07 21.84 14.55
C THR A 350 0.84 21.02 13.29
N ASP A 351 0.66 21.69 12.16
CA ASP A 351 0.57 21.06 10.83
C ASP A 351 1.22 22.01 9.83
N ARG A 352 2.54 21.91 9.67
CA ARG A 352 3.34 22.86 8.91
C ARG A 352 4.06 22.19 7.76
N VAL A 353 3.93 22.76 6.57
CA VAL A 353 4.67 22.36 5.37
C VAL A 353 5.83 23.32 5.18
N TYR A 354 7.05 22.88 5.49
CA TYR A 354 8.28 23.63 5.26
C TYR A 354 8.70 23.46 3.80
N ILE A 355 8.75 24.56 3.07
CA ILE A 355 9.01 24.58 1.63
C ILE A 355 10.51 24.79 1.34
N ASP A 356 10.95 24.37 0.16
CA ASP A 356 12.34 24.48 -0.32
C ASP A 356 13.39 23.91 0.66
N THR A 357 13.04 22.81 1.33
CA THR A 357 13.93 22.14 2.30
C THR A 357 14.58 20.92 1.69
N ILE A 358 15.91 20.89 1.73
CA ILE A 358 16.73 19.70 1.42
C ILE A 358 17.63 19.30 2.61
N THR A 359 17.53 20.04 3.71
CA THR A 359 18.33 19.83 4.92
C THR A 359 17.79 18.66 5.73
N ASP A 360 18.70 18.03 6.46
CA ASP A 360 18.34 17.07 7.49
C ASP A 360 17.62 17.77 8.64
N CYS A 361 16.68 17.07 9.26
CA CYS A 361 16.11 17.46 10.53
C CYS A 361 16.71 16.63 11.66
N VAL A 362 16.83 17.21 12.84
CA VAL A 362 17.17 16.46 14.07
C VAL A 362 16.06 16.67 15.08
N ILE A 363 15.44 15.58 15.51
CA ILE A 363 14.49 15.56 16.61
C ILE A 363 15.31 15.44 17.90
N ASP A 364 15.34 16.51 18.69
CA ASP A 364 15.98 16.55 20.01
C ASP A 364 14.92 16.20 21.07
N ASP A 365 14.99 14.99 21.60
CA ASP A 365 14.09 14.47 22.62
C ASP A 365 14.79 14.48 23.97
N ALA A 366 14.59 15.56 24.71
CA ALA A 366 15.19 15.73 26.03
C ALA A 366 14.65 14.72 27.06
N LYS A 367 13.43 14.21 26.87
CA LYS A 367 12.79 13.28 27.81
C LYS A 367 13.42 11.89 27.73
N LEU A 368 13.68 11.41 26.51
CA LEU A 368 14.36 10.13 26.27
C LEU A 368 15.89 10.27 26.17
N ASN A 369 16.42 11.49 26.26
CA ASN A 369 17.84 11.80 26.15
C ASN A 369 18.45 11.21 24.86
N ARG A 370 17.81 11.47 23.73
CA ARG A 370 18.24 10.97 22.41
C ARG A 370 18.01 12.01 21.32
N LYS A 371 18.81 11.92 20.26
CA LYS A 371 18.63 12.70 19.04
C LYS A 371 18.39 11.77 17.86
N ILE A 372 17.33 12.01 17.12
CA ILE A 372 16.96 11.24 15.93
C ILE A 372 17.23 12.13 14.72
N ARG A 373 18.20 11.75 13.89
CA ARG A 373 18.48 12.42 12.62
C ARG A 373 17.58 11.85 11.53
N VAL A 374 16.91 12.74 10.81
CA VAL A 374 16.04 12.46 9.67
C VAL A 374 16.65 13.14 8.46
N ALA A 375 17.44 12.39 7.70
CA ALA A 375 18.04 12.84 6.46
C ALA A 375 17.18 12.47 5.27
N LYS A 376 17.23 13.27 4.20
CA LYS A 376 16.41 13.06 3.01
C LYS A 376 17.12 13.43 1.72
N SER A 377 16.67 12.82 0.62
CA SER A 377 17.01 13.24 -0.74
C SER A 377 15.86 12.94 -1.69
N GLY A 378 15.86 13.56 -2.88
CA GLY A 378 14.75 13.46 -3.83
C GLY A 378 13.47 14.16 -3.37
N SER A 379 13.51 14.90 -2.26
CA SER A 379 12.39 15.69 -1.75
C SER A 379 12.82 17.12 -1.45
N THR A 380 11.90 18.07 -1.66
CA THR A 380 12.15 19.50 -1.42
C THR A 380 11.18 20.10 -0.39
N SER A 381 10.46 19.28 0.37
CA SER A 381 9.59 19.73 1.46
C SER A 381 9.69 18.82 2.69
N THR A 382 9.44 19.39 3.87
CA THR A 382 9.33 18.65 5.14
C THR A 382 8.02 19.01 5.78
N VAL A 383 7.23 18.03 6.22
CA VAL A 383 6.05 18.29 7.06
C VAL A 383 6.38 17.99 8.51
N VAL A 384 6.02 18.91 9.40
CA VAL A 384 6.04 18.67 10.84
C VAL A 384 4.61 18.70 11.35
N TRP A 385 4.19 17.58 11.96
CA TRP A 385 2.81 17.42 12.40
C TRP A 385 2.70 16.79 13.79
N ASN A 386 1.84 17.39 14.62
CA ASN A 386 1.33 16.82 15.86
C ASN A 386 -0.15 17.21 16.01
N PRO A 387 -1.06 16.25 16.24
CA PRO A 387 -2.49 16.52 16.26
C PRO A 387 -2.96 17.34 17.45
N TRP A 388 -2.23 17.29 18.57
CA TRP A 388 -2.69 17.83 19.85
C TRP A 388 -4.02 17.24 20.32
N ILE A 389 -4.56 17.84 21.39
CA ILE A 389 -5.68 17.33 22.18
C ILE A 389 -6.97 17.18 21.38
N GLU A 390 -7.41 18.23 20.67
CA GLU A 390 -8.73 18.21 20.03
C GLU A 390 -8.77 17.36 18.76
N LYS A 391 -7.71 17.36 17.96
CA LYS A 391 -7.64 16.53 16.75
C LYS A 391 -7.47 15.06 17.07
N GLU A 392 -6.73 14.71 18.14
CA GLU A 392 -6.59 13.33 18.62
C GLU A 392 -7.96 12.67 18.87
N LYS A 393 -8.89 13.39 19.50
CA LYS A 393 -10.25 12.88 19.79
C LYS A 393 -11.00 12.42 18.54
N GLY A 394 -10.64 12.91 17.36
CA GLY A 394 -11.21 12.50 16.08
C GLY A 394 -10.69 11.15 15.56
N PHE A 395 -9.64 10.60 16.15
CA PHE A 395 -9.02 9.35 15.70
C PHE A 395 -9.48 8.16 16.54
N ALA A 396 -10.37 7.34 15.98
CA ALA A 396 -10.83 6.11 16.63
C ALA A 396 -9.73 5.04 16.77
N ASP A 397 -8.62 5.19 16.04
CA ASP A 397 -7.45 4.29 16.06
C ASP A 397 -6.21 4.93 16.70
N MET A 398 -6.42 5.95 17.55
CA MET A 398 -5.41 6.55 18.41
C MET A 398 -5.90 6.48 19.87
N ALA A 399 -5.08 5.97 20.79
CA ALA A 399 -5.44 5.97 22.20
C ALA A 399 -5.32 7.39 22.77
N ALA A 400 -6.07 7.66 23.84
CA ALA A 400 -6.02 8.97 24.49
C ALA A 400 -4.61 9.32 24.98
N ASP A 401 -4.29 10.61 24.89
CA ASP A 401 -3.03 11.23 25.32
C ASP A 401 -1.77 10.81 24.53
N GLU A 402 -1.90 10.02 23.47
CA GLU A 402 -0.77 9.58 22.65
C GLU A 402 -0.17 10.70 21.79
N TYR A 403 -0.88 11.82 21.58
CA TYR A 403 -0.30 13.00 20.93
C TYR A 403 0.94 13.50 21.68
N GLN A 404 1.07 13.20 22.98
CA GLN A 404 2.22 13.57 23.79
C GLN A 404 3.47 12.73 23.49
N GLU A 405 3.29 11.53 22.92
CA GLU A 405 4.34 10.53 22.73
C GLU A 405 4.71 10.35 21.25
N MET A 406 4.16 11.19 20.37
CA MET A 406 4.35 11.10 18.93
C MET A 406 4.66 12.45 18.28
N LEU A 407 5.49 12.42 17.25
CA LEU A 407 5.77 13.56 16.39
C LEU A 407 5.95 13.07 14.96
N CYS A 408 5.31 13.70 13.99
CA CYS A 408 5.61 13.46 12.59
C CYS A 408 6.65 14.46 12.07
N VAL A 409 7.73 13.94 11.48
CA VAL A 409 8.67 14.69 10.64
C VAL A 409 8.77 13.92 9.33
N GLU A 410 8.12 14.44 8.31
CA GLU A 410 7.81 13.68 7.10
C GLU A 410 8.71 14.12 5.94
N THR A 411 9.29 13.14 5.26
CA THR A 411 10.03 13.35 4.01
C THR A 411 9.03 13.40 2.86
N VAL A 412 8.82 14.57 2.26
CA VAL A 412 7.71 14.78 1.32
C VAL A 412 8.06 15.68 0.13
N ASN A 413 7.31 15.48 -0.96
CA ASN A 413 7.11 16.44 -2.04
C ASN A 413 5.65 16.88 -1.95
N ALA A 414 5.38 18.04 -1.33
CA ALA A 414 4.02 18.47 -0.96
C ALA A 414 3.74 19.92 -1.40
N GLY A 415 2.47 20.23 -1.67
CA GLY A 415 2.08 21.55 -2.17
C GLY A 415 2.71 21.83 -3.53
N ASP A 416 3.38 22.97 -3.66
CA ASP A 416 4.04 23.39 -4.91
C ASP A 416 5.28 22.56 -5.27
N ALA A 417 5.76 21.70 -4.35
CA ALA A 417 6.89 20.80 -4.56
C ALA A 417 6.55 19.51 -5.32
N CYS A 418 5.51 19.53 -6.18
CA CYS A 418 5.18 18.39 -7.02
C CYS A 418 6.34 17.98 -7.95
N VAL A 419 6.43 16.69 -8.25
CA VAL A 419 7.46 16.11 -9.12
C VAL A 419 6.82 15.71 -10.45
N THR A 420 7.32 16.29 -11.54
CA THR A 420 6.98 15.84 -12.91
C THR A 420 7.93 14.71 -13.33
N ILE A 421 7.38 13.57 -13.74
CA ILE A 421 8.12 12.39 -14.21
C ILE A 421 7.82 12.16 -15.69
N ALA A 422 8.82 12.33 -16.55
CA ALA A 422 8.70 12.11 -17.99
C ALA A 422 8.46 10.62 -18.32
N ALA A 423 7.87 10.36 -19.49
CA ALA A 423 7.67 9.00 -20.00
C ALA A 423 8.96 8.18 -19.97
N ASP A 424 8.88 6.92 -19.55
CA ASP A 424 10.00 5.98 -19.41
C ASP A 424 11.15 6.45 -18.49
N THR A 425 10.91 7.43 -17.62
CA THR A 425 11.86 7.88 -16.60
C THR A 425 11.41 7.53 -15.18
N SER A 426 12.27 7.82 -14.20
CA SER A 426 12.01 7.51 -12.79
C SER A 426 12.41 8.66 -11.87
N HIS A 427 11.70 8.75 -10.75
CA HIS A 427 12.04 9.59 -9.60
C HIS A 427 12.29 8.70 -8.37
N SER A 428 13.24 9.10 -7.51
CA SER A 428 13.52 8.40 -6.26
C SER A 428 13.55 9.40 -5.11
N MET A 429 12.76 9.14 -4.07
CA MET A 429 12.73 9.87 -2.82
C MET A 429 13.26 8.96 -1.70
N VAL A 430 14.22 9.46 -0.93
CA VAL A 430 14.89 8.68 0.12
C VAL A 430 14.70 9.36 1.47
N ALA A 431 14.35 8.57 2.48
CA ALA A 431 14.48 8.93 3.89
C ALA A 431 15.52 8.03 4.56
N PHE A 432 16.37 8.63 5.38
CA PHE A 432 17.35 7.94 6.20
C PHE A 432 17.19 8.38 7.65
N ILE A 433 16.93 7.43 8.54
CA ILE A 433 16.67 7.66 9.96
C ILE A 433 17.76 6.99 10.77
N GLY A 434 18.42 7.77 11.62
CA GLY A 434 19.49 7.30 12.50
C GLY A 434 19.42 7.94 13.88
N LEU A 435 20.01 7.29 14.88
CA LEU A 435 20.29 7.92 16.16
C LEU A 435 21.65 8.60 16.10
N GLU A 436 21.74 9.84 16.57
CA GLU A 436 23.06 10.46 16.78
C GLU A 436 23.69 9.80 18.00
N THR A 437 24.86 9.17 17.81
CA THR A 437 25.67 8.72 18.92
C THR A 437 26.20 9.94 19.64
N GLY A 438 25.90 10.08 20.93
CA GLY A 438 26.52 11.12 21.77
C GLY A 438 28.03 11.06 21.62
N GLY A 439 28.63 12.20 21.26
CA GLY A 439 30.08 12.37 21.15
C GLY A 439 30.79 12.41 22.50
#